data_AF-A0A369KT59-F1
#
_entry.id   AF-A0A369KT59-F1
#
_cell.length_a   1.000
_cell.length_b   1.000
_cell.length_c   1.000
_cell.angle_alpha   90.00
_cell.angle_beta   90.00
_cell.angle_gamma   90.00
#
_symmetry.space_group_name_H-M   'P 1'
#
loop_
_entity.id
_entity.type
_entity.pdbx_description
1 polymer ?
#
loop_
_entity_poly.entity_id
_entity_poly.type
_entity_poly.pdbx_seq_one_letter_code
_entity_poly.pdbx_strand_id
1 'polypeptide(L)'
;MKIFKASLLFLSIFHFNSFATNITNTDIMSQSCRNWYGMFTNCNFSSFTDKKLTNKDRFSTELEFKVQYSKGKCCVNSRNGRCDDNNDLHLKMKTDADLKSFQSAEGQAVLYGHALWLQDDAPSRTYNLSYSRPCHLVIRKIEIDLSPDSKSRINHFSGQMLAASQPINMRDSIFRNIRNITYYLENQNYEFVEQNLQMLMSNIQEIINLNEEQNATFNALLNRINLTKRNKNYRISNSLINQINQTLNNLKNRIDQHFNDYSLSSYGNYRDNIRKILDEVRNEENFNRSTINHLKSLIGE
;
A
#
# COMPACT_ATOMS: atom_id res chain seq x y z
N MET A 1 33.82 14.27 19.78
CA MET A 1 33.01 13.59 18.74
C MET A 1 32.67 14.62 17.67
N LYS A 2 33.22 14.45 16.47
CA LYS A 2 33.09 15.37 15.34
C LYS A 2 31.99 14.87 14.39
N ILE A 3 31.08 15.78 14.06
CA ILE A 3 30.47 16.05 12.74
C ILE A 3 29.82 14.85 12.01
N PHE A 4 28.49 14.89 11.88
CA PHE A 4 27.80 14.36 10.70
C PHE A 4 27.14 15.52 9.94
N LYS A 5 27.89 16.06 8.96
CA LYS A 5 27.34 16.66 7.75
C LYS A 5 27.61 15.65 6.65
N ALA A 6 26.57 14.97 6.18
CA ALA A 6 26.59 14.29 4.90
C ALA A 6 25.46 14.90 4.07
N SER A 7 25.83 15.93 3.32
CA SER A 7 25.10 16.34 2.13
C SER A 7 25.07 15.16 1.17
N LEU A 8 23.89 14.65 0.85
CA LEU A 8 23.67 13.85 -0.35
C LEU A 8 22.70 14.60 -1.27
N LEU A 9 23.30 15.56 -1.97
CA LEU A 9 22.89 15.99 -3.30
C LEU A 9 23.10 14.78 -4.23
N PHE A 10 22.05 13.98 -4.43
CA PHE A 10 21.94 13.03 -5.55
C PHE A 10 20.45 12.83 -5.87
N LEU A 11 19.89 13.77 -6.62
CA LEU A 11 18.75 13.50 -7.49
C LEU A 11 19.14 13.95 -8.90
N SER A 12 20.20 13.30 -9.39
CA SER A 12 20.46 13.18 -10.80
C SER A 12 19.25 12.47 -11.45
N ILE A 13 18.48 13.22 -12.23
CA ILE A 13 18.06 12.82 -13.57
C ILE A 13 17.48 11.38 -13.61
N PHE A 14 16.26 11.22 -13.10
CA PHE A 14 15.41 10.10 -13.52
C PHE A 14 14.78 10.47 -14.87
N HIS A 15 15.54 10.31 -15.95
CA HIS A 15 14.90 9.94 -17.22
C HIS A 15 14.33 8.54 -17.00
N PHE A 16 13.05 8.47 -16.67
CA PHE A 16 12.33 7.22 -16.74
C PHE A 16 12.33 6.80 -18.21
N ASN A 17 13.24 5.91 -18.57
CA ASN A 17 13.03 4.97 -19.66
C ASN A 17 11.80 4.16 -19.27
N SER A 18 10.62 4.65 -19.64
CA SER A 18 9.45 3.82 -19.66
C SER A 18 9.68 2.75 -20.71
N PHE A 19 9.85 1.51 -20.26
CA PHE A 19 9.71 0.36 -21.13
C PHE A 19 8.30 0.42 -21.74
N ALA A 20 8.23 0.82 -23.01
CA ALA A 20 7.04 0.69 -23.82
C ALA A 20 6.93 -0.78 -24.23
N THR A 21 6.16 -1.56 -23.47
CA THR A 21 5.69 -2.86 -23.93
C THR A 21 4.63 -2.61 -25.00
N ASN A 22 4.86 -3.15 -26.20
CA ASN A 22 3.94 -3.08 -27.34
C ASN A 22 2.64 -3.83 -27.02
N ILE A 23 1.70 -3.17 -26.32
CA ILE A 23 0.38 -3.73 -26.06
C ILE A 23 -0.47 -3.47 -27.31
N THR A 24 -0.24 -4.30 -28.33
CA THR A 24 -0.88 -4.37 -29.67
C THR A 24 -0.39 -3.38 -30.73
N ASN A 25 0.51 -3.85 -31.61
CA ASN A 25 0.85 -3.21 -32.89
C ASN A 25 -0.07 -3.66 -34.05
N THR A 26 -1.25 -4.16 -33.73
CA THR A 26 -2.19 -4.73 -34.70
C THR A 26 -3.43 -3.86 -34.79
N ASP A 27 -3.81 -3.52 -36.02
CA ASP A 27 -5.07 -2.86 -36.29
C ASP A 27 -6.25 -3.63 -35.72
N ILE A 28 -7.19 -2.90 -35.14
CA ILE A 28 -8.42 -3.47 -34.58
C ILE A 28 -9.37 -3.98 -35.68
N MET A 29 -9.17 -3.57 -36.93
CA MET A 29 -9.92 -4.07 -38.10
C MET A 29 -9.15 -5.18 -38.81
N SER A 30 -9.73 -6.37 -38.86
CA SER A 30 -9.18 -7.52 -39.58
C SER A 30 -9.23 -7.34 -41.10
N GLN A 31 -8.29 -7.92 -41.86
CA GLN A 31 -8.43 -7.99 -43.32
C GLN A 31 -9.66 -8.79 -43.76
N SER A 32 -10.17 -9.69 -42.91
CA SER A 32 -11.36 -10.48 -43.21
C SER A 32 -12.65 -9.66 -43.30
N CYS A 33 -12.69 -8.43 -42.77
CA CYS A 33 -13.85 -7.54 -42.95
C CYS A 33 -13.73 -6.63 -44.19
N ARG A 34 -12.65 -6.74 -44.96
CA ARG A 34 -12.47 -6.00 -46.20
C ARG A 34 -13.22 -6.67 -47.33
N ASN A 35 -14.14 -5.96 -47.96
CA ASN A 35 -14.83 -6.42 -49.16
C ASN A 35 -14.01 -6.17 -50.43
N TRP A 36 -14.47 -6.73 -51.55
CA TRP A 36 -13.84 -6.61 -52.86
C TRP A 36 -13.71 -5.18 -53.41
N TYR A 37 -14.53 -4.23 -52.94
CA TYR A 37 -14.40 -2.81 -53.25
C TYR A 37 -13.38 -2.08 -52.35
N GLY A 38 -12.70 -2.80 -51.46
CA GLY A 38 -11.71 -2.25 -50.55
C GLY A 38 -12.29 -1.56 -49.31
N MET A 39 -13.61 -1.60 -49.10
CA MET A 39 -14.27 -1.08 -47.90
C MET A 39 -14.29 -2.12 -46.78
N PHE A 40 -14.35 -1.67 -45.52
CA PHE A 40 -14.45 -2.55 -44.36
C PHE A 40 -15.89 -2.59 -43.86
N THR A 41 -16.53 -3.75 -43.95
CA THR A 41 -17.97 -3.98 -43.66
C THR A 41 -18.14 -5.21 -42.78
N ASN A 42 -19.20 -5.29 -41.97
CA ASN A 42 -19.45 -6.42 -41.07
C ASN A 42 -18.29 -6.63 -40.07
N CYS A 43 -17.67 -5.54 -39.63
CA CYS A 43 -16.59 -5.56 -38.63
C CYS A 43 -17.17 -5.99 -37.28
N ASN A 44 -16.80 -7.16 -36.79
CA ASN A 44 -17.20 -7.62 -35.47
C ASN A 44 -16.09 -7.34 -34.44
N PHE A 45 -16.37 -6.49 -33.45
CA PHE A 45 -15.46 -6.24 -32.33
C PHE A 45 -15.85 -7.00 -31.06
N SER A 46 -16.76 -7.97 -31.12
CA SER A 46 -17.19 -8.77 -29.95
C SER A 46 -16.03 -9.45 -29.24
N SER A 47 -14.97 -9.82 -29.96
CA SER A 47 -13.73 -10.38 -29.37
C SER A 47 -12.95 -9.37 -28.52
N PHE A 48 -13.26 -8.08 -28.64
CA PHE A 48 -12.66 -7.00 -27.87
C PHE A 48 -13.54 -6.54 -26.70
N THR A 49 -14.83 -6.91 -26.66
CA THR A 49 -15.80 -6.41 -25.67
C THR A 49 -15.45 -6.73 -24.22
N ASP A 50 -14.69 -7.80 -24.00
CA ASP A 50 -14.16 -8.20 -22.68
C ASP A 50 -12.63 -8.33 -22.71
N LYS A 51 -11.96 -7.68 -23.68
CA LYS A 51 -10.51 -7.77 -23.79
C LYS A 51 -9.88 -6.97 -22.67
N LYS A 52 -9.40 -7.71 -21.67
CA LYS A 52 -8.59 -7.19 -20.57
C LYS A 52 -7.32 -6.55 -21.13
N LEU A 53 -6.98 -5.40 -20.57
CA LEU A 53 -5.80 -4.64 -20.95
C LEU A 53 -4.64 -4.80 -19.95
N THR A 54 -4.86 -5.56 -18.89
CA THR A 54 -3.89 -5.88 -17.83
C THR A 54 -3.76 -7.39 -17.70
N ASN A 55 -2.63 -7.86 -17.13
CA ASN A 55 -2.42 -9.30 -16.90
C ASN A 55 -3.37 -9.85 -15.83
N LYS A 56 -3.87 -8.97 -14.95
CA LYS A 56 -4.84 -9.30 -13.92
C LYS A 56 -6.25 -8.95 -14.34
N ASP A 57 -7.18 -9.85 -14.04
CA ASP A 57 -8.62 -9.67 -14.30
C ASP A 57 -9.23 -8.53 -13.48
N ARG A 58 -8.86 -8.47 -12.19
CA ARG A 58 -9.38 -7.51 -11.22
C ARG A 58 -8.42 -7.37 -10.04
N PHE A 59 -8.15 -6.14 -9.66
CA PHE A 59 -7.40 -5.76 -8.46
C PHE A 59 -8.36 -5.60 -7.27
N SER A 60 -7.90 -5.87 -6.06
CA SER A 60 -8.72 -5.66 -4.85
C SER A 60 -8.83 -4.20 -4.45
N THR A 61 -7.86 -3.38 -4.87
CA THR A 61 -7.85 -1.94 -4.65
C THR A 61 -8.15 -1.21 -5.95
N GLU A 62 -8.76 -0.04 -5.82
CA GLU A 62 -9.00 0.83 -6.96
C GLU A 62 -7.68 1.44 -7.46
N LEU A 63 -7.49 1.42 -8.78
CA LEU A 63 -6.29 1.86 -9.46
C LEU A 63 -6.58 3.02 -10.39
N GLU A 64 -5.52 3.75 -10.72
CA GLU A 64 -5.47 4.76 -11.76
C GLU A 64 -4.78 4.14 -12.98
N PHE A 65 -5.53 4.02 -14.08
CA PHE A 65 -5.03 3.54 -15.36
C PHE A 65 -4.77 4.72 -16.29
N LYS A 66 -3.50 5.01 -16.58
CA LYS A 66 -3.11 6.00 -17.59
C LYS A 66 -2.82 5.30 -18.89
N VAL A 67 -3.75 5.43 -19.84
CA VAL A 67 -3.67 4.77 -21.13
C VAL A 67 -3.23 5.79 -22.17
N GLN A 68 -2.07 5.57 -22.77
CA GLN A 68 -1.62 6.29 -23.96
C GLN A 68 -2.05 5.50 -25.19
N TYR A 69 -2.71 6.19 -26.12
CA TYR A 69 -3.24 5.55 -27.32
C TYR A 69 -3.07 6.44 -28.54
N SER A 70 -3.24 5.85 -29.71
CA SER A 70 -3.34 6.55 -30.98
C SER A 70 -4.51 5.99 -31.76
N LYS A 71 -5.40 6.88 -32.22
CA LYS A 71 -6.53 6.53 -33.07
C LYS A 71 -6.44 7.27 -34.39
N GLY A 72 -6.41 6.51 -35.48
CA GLY A 72 -6.55 7.04 -36.83
C GLY A 72 -7.96 7.57 -37.07
N LYS A 73 -8.13 8.40 -38.11
CA LYS A 73 -9.45 8.86 -38.52
C LYS A 73 -10.26 7.67 -39.06
N CYS A 74 -11.40 7.42 -38.43
CA CYS A 74 -12.41 6.46 -38.88
C CYS A 74 -13.37 7.18 -39.81
N CYS A 75 -13.57 6.66 -41.02
CA CYS A 75 -14.49 7.28 -41.96
C CYS A 75 -15.62 6.31 -42.28
N VAL A 76 -16.82 6.59 -41.77
CA VAL A 76 -18.02 5.84 -42.14
C VAL A 76 -18.69 6.51 -43.33
N ASN A 77 -19.10 5.72 -44.33
CA ASN A 77 -19.88 6.22 -45.45
C ASN A 77 -21.28 6.63 -44.96
N SER A 78 -21.53 7.95 -44.86
CA SER A 78 -22.87 8.47 -44.68
C SER A 78 -23.68 8.42 -45.99
N ARG A 79 -25.01 8.56 -45.90
CA ARG A 79 -25.94 8.53 -47.04
C ARG A 79 -25.62 9.53 -48.17
N ASN A 80 -24.77 10.52 -47.93
CA ASN A 80 -24.40 11.56 -48.90
C ASN A 80 -22.95 11.46 -49.40
N GLY A 81 -22.26 10.33 -49.16
CA GLY A 81 -20.84 10.14 -49.52
C GLY A 81 -19.88 11.04 -48.74
N ARG A 82 -20.36 11.74 -47.72
CA ARG A 82 -19.53 12.51 -46.78
C ARG A 82 -19.01 11.60 -45.68
N CYS A 83 -17.76 11.83 -45.30
CA CYS A 83 -17.16 11.21 -44.13
C CYS A 83 -17.81 11.77 -42.87
N ASP A 84 -18.44 10.91 -42.08
CA ASP A 84 -18.72 11.23 -40.68
C ASP A 84 -17.54 10.69 -39.86
N ASP A 85 -16.96 11.57 -39.04
CA ASP A 85 -15.81 11.29 -38.16
C ASP A 85 -16.26 11.21 -36.67
N ASN A 86 -17.54 11.51 -36.37
CA ASN A 86 -18.04 11.63 -35.01
C ASN A 86 -18.58 10.29 -34.47
N ASN A 87 -17.87 9.71 -33.49
CA ASN A 87 -18.27 8.51 -32.73
C ASN A 87 -18.37 7.19 -33.52
N ASP A 88 -17.60 7.01 -34.59
CA ASP A 88 -17.71 5.84 -35.46
C ASP A 88 -17.02 4.57 -34.96
N LEU A 89 -16.20 4.70 -33.92
CA LEU A 89 -15.62 3.57 -33.20
C LEU A 89 -16.27 3.49 -31.82
N HIS A 90 -17.19 2.55 -31.66
CA HIS A 90 -17.88 2.22 -30.40
C HIS A 90 -17.00 1.42 -29.44
N LEU A 91 -15.75 1.15 -29.82
CA LEU A 91 -14.76 0.61 -28.89
C LEU A 91 -14.31 1.71 -27.93
N LYS A 92 -14.40 1.45 -26.63
CA LYS A 92 -14.09 2.37 -25.53
C LYS A 92 -13.21 1.69 -24.49
N MET A 93 -12.45 2.48 -23.75
CA MET A 93 -11.81 2.01 -22.52
C MET A 93 -12.83 2.03 -21.41
N LYS A 94 -12.90 0.96 -20.62
CA LYS A 94 -13.83 0.86 -19.52
C LYS A 94 -13.16 0.28 -18.29
N THR A 95 -13.62 0.79 -17.15
CA THR A 95 -13.45 0.22 -15.83
C THR A 95 -14.84 0.00 -15.21
N ASP A 96 -14.90 -0.50 -14.00
CA ASP A 96 -16.15 -0.59 -13.26
C ASP A 96 -16.74 0.77 -12.84
N ALA A 97 -15.94 1.85 -12.86
CA ALA A 97 -16.38 3.20 -12.52
C ALA A 97 -16.43 4.18 -13.71
N ASP A 98 -15.64 3.95 -14.76
CA ASP A 98 -15.43 4.89 -15.86
C ASP A 98 -15.61 4.24 -17.23
N LEU A 99 -16.06 5.04 -18.19
CA LEU A 99 -16.10 4.71 -19.61
C LEU A 99 -15.55 5.89 -20.42
N LYS A 100 -14.51 5.67 -21.23
CA LYS A 100 -13.87 6.72 -22.04
C LYS A 100 -13.78 6.33 -23.51
N SER A 101 -14.27 7.23 -24.36
CA SER A 101 -14.10 7.13 -25.81
C SER A 101 -12.66 7.50 -26.23
N PHE A 102 -12.18 6.86 -27.29
CA PHE A 102 -10.94 7.27 -27.94
C PHE A 102 -11.17 8.51 -28.81
N GLN A 103 -10.42 9.57 -28.54
CA GLN A 103 -10.36 10.75 -29.39
C GLN A 103 -9.49 10.47 -30.63
N SER A 104 -9.75 11.18 -31.72
CA SER A 104 -8.90 11.09 -32.92
C SER A 104 -7.50 11.65 -32.63
N ALA A 105 -6.48 11.09 -33.30
CA ALA A 105 -5.06 11.35 -33.09
C ALA A 105 -4.47 10.67 -31.83
N GLU A 106 -3.27 11.10 -31.44
CA GLU A 106 -2.62 10.64 -30.21
C GLU A 106 -3.32 11.26 -29.01
N GLY A 107 -3.53 10.44 -27.98
CA GLY A 107 -4.27 10.85 -26.80
C GLY A 107 -3.84 10.10 -25.55
N GLN A 108 -4.25 10.65 -24.42
CA GLN A 108 -4.12 10.05 -23.12
C GLN A 108 -5.50 10.00 -22.46
N ALA A 109 -5.84 8.87 -21.85
CA ALA A 109 -6.99 8.74 -20.98
C ALA A 109 -6.54 8.33 -19.59
N VAL A 110 -7.25 8.85 -18.59
CA VAL A 110 -7.14 8.42 -17.20
C VAL A 110 -8.49 7.83 -16.82
N LEU A 111 -8.48 6.60 -16.33
CA LEU A 111 -9.66 5.91 -15.82
C LEU A 111 -9.35 5.37 -14.42
N TYR A 112 -10.36 5.35 -13.56
CA TYR A 112 -10.25 4.79 -12.21
C TYR A 112 -11.08 3.52 -12.09
N GLY A 113 -10.60 2.52 -11.37
CA GLY A 113 -11.36 1.30 -11.11
C GLY A 113 -10.52 0.10 -10.72
N HIS A 114 -11.16 -1.07 -10.62
CA HIS A 114 -10.49 -2.31 -10.20
C HIS A 114 -9.97 -3.14 -11.38
N ALA A 115 -10.31 -2.77 -12.60
CA ALA A 115 -9.91 -3.49 -13.80
C ALA A 115 -10.05 -2.57 -15.00
N LEU A 116 -9.29 -2.87 -16.06
CA LEU A 116 -9.30 -2.12 -17.30
C LEU A 116 -9.53 -3.06 -18.48
N TRP A 117 -10.56 -2.78 -19.26
CA TRP A 117 -10.89 -3.53 -20.46
C TRP A 117 -11.26 -2.61 -21.62
N LEU A 118 -11.20 -3.17 -22.83
CA LEU A 118 -11.89 -2.61 -23.98
C LEU A 118 -13.34 -3.07 -23.97
N GLN A 119 -14.27 -2.18 -24.33
CA GLN A 119 -15.67 -2.53 -24.53
C GLN A 119 -16.15 -1.95 -25.86
N ASP A 120 -16.81 -2.75 -26.71
CA ASP A 120 -17.68 -2.23 -27.76
C ASP A 120 -19.04 -1.88 -27.13
N ASP A 121 -19.37 -0.58 -27.03
CA ASP A 121 -20.58 -0.11 -26.38
C ASP A 121 -21.82 -0.14 -27.28
N ALA A 122 -21.65 -0.42 -28.58
CA ALA A 122 -22.76 -0.65 -29.52
C ALA A 122 -22.44 -1.72 -30.58
N PRO A 123 -22.28 -3.01 -30.21
CA PRO A 123 -21.81 -4.06 -31.13
C PRO A 123 -22.66 -4.23 -32.38
N SER A 124 -23.99 -4.17 -32.24
CA SER A 124 -24.90 -4.25 -33.39
C SER A 124 -24.78 -3.05 -34.33
N ARG A 125 -24.41 -1.87 -33.82
CA ARG A 125 -24.15 -0.69 -34.66
C ARG A 125 -22.82 -0.86 -35.37
N THR A 126 -21.75 -1.19 -34.65
CA THR A 126 -20.42 -1.48 -35.20
C THR A 126 -20.46 -2.45 -36.37
N TYR A 127 -21.17 -3.58 -36.20
CA TYR A 127 -21.31 -4.61 -37.23
C TYR A 127 -21.93 -4.06 -38.53
N ASN A 128 -22.92 -3.17 -38.42
CA ASN A 128 -23.67 -2.65 -39.56
C ASN A 128 -23.05 -1.39 -40.21
N LEU A 129 -21.88 -0.94 -39.76
CA LEU A 129 -21.19 0.20 -40.37
C LEU A 129 -20.32 -0.24 -41.56
N SER A 130 -20.21 0.66 -42.55
CA SER A 130 -19.30 0.52 -43.70
C SER A 130 -18.23 1.60 -43.63
N TYR A 131 -17.01 1.20 -43.33
CA TYR A 131 -15.87 2.09 -43.26
C TYR A 131 -15.15 2.17 -44.61
N SER A 132 -14.90 3.39 -45.08
CA SER A 132 -14.19 3.64 -46.35
C SER A 132 -12.66 3.57 -46.19
N ARG A 133 -12.16 3.59 -44.96
CA ARG A 133 -10.74 3.45 -44.58
C ARG A 133 -10.63 2.63 -43.29
N PRO A 134 -9.53 1.89 -43.07
CA PRO A 134 -9.32 1.16 -41.83
C PRO A 134 -9.21 2.13 -40.64
N CYS A 135 -9.91 1.81 -39.55
CA CYS A 135 -9.74 2.46 -38.27
C CYS A 135 -8.55 1.86 -37.54
N HIS A 136 -7.43 2.59 -37.52
CA HIS A 136 -6.28 2.24 -36.72
C HIS A 136 -6.54 2.63 -35.26
N LEU A 137 -6.48 1.69 -34.32
CA LEU A 137 -6.43 1.97 -32.89
C LEU A 137 -5.26 1.19 -32.30
N VAL A 138 -4.36 1.91 -31.64
CA VAL A 138 -3.17 1.35 -31.01
C VAL A 138 -3.14 1.82 -29.56
N ILE A 139 -3.08 0.88 -28.62
CA ILE A 139 -2.76 1.17 -27.22
C ILE A 139 -1.24 1.12 -27.10
N ARG A 140 -0.61 2.28 -26.93
CA ARG A 140 0.85 2.36 -26.92
C ARG A 140 1.44 1.97 -25.57
N LYS A 141 0.76 2.38 -24.51
CA LYS A 141 1.25 2.21 -23.15
C LYS A 141 0.10 2.25 -22.16
N ILE A 142 0.19 1.42 -21.13
CA ILE A 142 -0.66 1.49 -19.95
C ILE A 142 0.28 1.67 -18.77
N GLU A 143 0.12 2.76 -18.02
CA GLU A 143 0.72 2.89 -16.70
C GLU A 143 -0.35 2.66 -15.66
N ILE A 144 -0.03 1.84 -14.67
CA ILE A 144 -0.92 1.52 -13.56
C ILE A 144 -0.31 2.10 -12.29
N ASP A 145 -1.10 2.89 -11.56
CA ASP A 145 -0.75 3.42 -10.25
C ASP A 145 -1.94 3.28 -9.30
N LEU A 146 -1.74 3.56 -8.01
CA LEU A 146 -2.82 3.67 -7.05
C LEU A 146 -3.71 4.88 -7.37
N SER A 147 -5.02 4.70 -7.27
CA SER A 147 -5.96 5.81 -7.36
C SER A 147 -5.73 6.83 -6.23
N PRO A 148 -6.15 8.10 -6.40
CA PRO A 148 -6.13 9.09 -5.32
C PRO A 148 -6.77 8.59 -4.02
N ASP A 149 -7.89 7.89 -4.13
CA ASP A 149 -8.61 7.31 -3.00
C ASP A 149 -7.82 6.19 -2.32
N SER A 150 -7.21 5.29 -3.11
CA SER A 150 -6.32 4.26 -2.58
C SER A 150 -5.08 4.87 -1.90
N LYS A 151 -4.49 5.92 -2.48
CA LYS A 151 -3.37 6.68 -1.87
C LYS A 151 -3.79 7.30 -0.53
N SER A 152 -4.97 7.90 -0.46
CA SER A 152 -5.53 8.46 0.77
C SER A 152 -5.71 7.38 1.85
N ARG A 153 -6.29 6.23 1.49
CA ARG A 153 -6.45 5.08 2.40
C ARG A 153 -5.12 4.54 2.90
N ILE A 154 -4.12 4.42 2.03
CA ILE A 154 -2.78 3.97 2.42
C ILE A 154 -2.10 4.98 3.35
N ASN A 155 -2.25 6.28 3.10
CA ASN A 155 -1.74 7.32 4.00
C ASN A 155 -2.41 7.26 5.38
N HIS A 156 -3.72 7.02 5.41
CA HIS A 156 -4.45 6.81 6.66
C HIS A 156 -3.94 5.57 7.42
N PHE A 157 -3.79 4.44 6.72
CA PHE A 157 -3.21 3.22 7.30
C PHE A 157 -1.78 3.43 7.79
N SER A 158 -0.95 4.16 7.06
CA SER A 158 0.40 4.53 7.48
C SER A 158 0.40 5.35 8.77
N GLY A 159 -0.47 6.36 8.88
CA GLY A 159 -0.63 7.15 10.10
C GLY A 159 -1.07 6.29 11.30
N GLN A 160 -2.02 5.37 11.09
CA GLN A 160 -2.47 4.44 12.12
C GLN A 160 -1.39 3.42 12.50
N MET A 161 -0.61 2.93 11.53
CA MET A 161 0.53 2.04 11.78
C MET A 161 1.62 2.74 12.58
N LEU A 162 1.93 4.01 12.27
CA LEU A 162 2.89 4.79 13.04
C LEU A 162 2.41 4.98 14.48
N ALA A 163 1.14 5.36 14.67
CA ALA A 163 0.54 5.48 15.99
C ALA A 163 0.58 4.16 16.76
N ALA A 164 0.31 3.03 16.09
CA ALA A 164 0.35 1.70 16.68
C ALA A 164 1.78 1.17 16.94
N SER A 165 2.78 1.65 16.20
CA SER A 165 4.18 1.27 16.40
C SER A 165 4.80 1.88 17.66
N GLN A 166 4.28 3.03 18.12
CA GLN A 166 4.75 3.70 19.33
C GLN A 166 4.61 2.80 20.57
N PRO A 167 3.42 2.23 20.86
CA PRO A 167 3.27 1.22 21.91
C PRO A 167 4.24 0.03 21.77
N ILE A 168 4.48 -0.48 20.55
CA ILE A 168 5.38 -1.64 20.33
C ILE A 168 6.83 -1.31 20.73
N ASN A 169 7.37 -0.17 20.28
CA ASN A 169 8.71 0.26 20.66
C ASN A 169 8.83 0.49 22.18
N MET A 170 7.75 0.95 22.81
CA MET A 170 7.68 1.11 24.25
C MET A 170 7.61 -0.24 25.01
N ARG A 171 6.93 -1.28 24.49
CA ARG A 171 6.96 -2.66 25.06
C ARG A 171 8.39 -3.18 25.17
N ASP A 172 9.18 -3.01 24.12
CA ASP A 172 10.59 -3.42 24.11
C ASP A 172 11.42 -2.65 25.16
N SER A 173 11.12 -1.36 25.33
CA SER A 173 11.72 -0.51 26.36
C SER A 173 11.36 -0.98 27.78
N ILE A 174 10.08 -1.31 28.03
CA ILE A 174 9.60 -1.89 29.30
C ILE A 174 10.35 -3.20 29.59
N PHE A 175 10.45 -4.10 28.62
CA PHE A 175 11.11 -5.40 28.83
C PHE A 175 12.60 -5.28 29.06
N ARG A 176 13.25 -4.31 28.39
CA ARG A 176 14.64 -3.95 28.67
C ARG A 176 14.81 -3.45 30.09
N ASN A 177 13.93 -2.58 30.56
CA ASN A 177 13.98 -2.04 31.93
C ASN A 177 13.76 -3.15 32.97
N ILE A 178 12.79 -4.05 32.76
CA ILE A 178 12.55 -5.20 33.63
C ILE A 178 13.80 -6.10 33.71
N ARG A 179 14.44 -6.38 32.57
CA ARG A 179 15.68 -7.17 32.52
C ARG A 179 16.81 -6.47 33.27
N ASN A 180 16.98 -5.16 33.07
CA ASN A 180 17.99 -4.37 33.76
C ASN A 180 17.77 -4.35 35.27
N ILE A 181 16.52 -4.16 35.72
CA ILE A 181 16.16 -4.20 37.16
C ILE A 181 16.56 -5.55 37.76
N THR A 182 16.20 -6.65 37.10
CA THR A 182 16.54 -8.01 37.56
C THR A 182 18.06 -8.17 37.69
N TYR A 183 18.80 -7.80 36.64
CA TYR A 183 20.26 -7.86 36.62
C TYR A 183 20.91 -7.02 37.74
N TYR A 184 20.48 -5.77 37.92
CA TYR A 184 21.07 -4.89 38.93
C TYR A 184 20.67 -5.28 40.36
N LEU A 185 19.50 -5.89 40.56
CA LEU A 185 19.10 -6.47 41.84
C LEU A 185 20.00 -7.64 42.23
N GLU A 186 20.29 -8.55 41.31
CA GLU A 186 21.19 -9.69 41.53
C GLU A 186 22.61 -9.24 41.86
N ASN A 187 23.07 -8.15 41.24
CA ASN A 187 24.40 -7.56 41.48
C ASN A 187 24.43 -6.53 42.61
N GLN A 188 23.32 -6.35 43.36
CA GLN A 188 23.22 -5.40 44.47
C GLN A 188 23.56 -3.94 44.09
N ASN A 189 23.33 -3.56 42.82
CA ASN A 189 23.60 -2.23 42.29
C ASN A 189 22.35 -1.34 42.32
N TYR A 190 21.98 -0.90 43.52
CA TYR A 190 20.68 -0.29 43.81
C TYR A 190 20.43 1.06 43.15
N GLU A 191 21.48 1.82 42.80
CA GLU A 191 21.33 3.09 42.09
C GLU A 191 20.74 2.89 40.69
N PHE A 192 21.24 1.89 39.97
CA PHE A 192 20.73 1.56 38.63
C PHE A 192 19.36 0.86 38.69
N VAL A 193 19.04 0.14 39.76
CA VAL A 193 17.68 -0.40 39.98
C VAL A 193 16.67 0.73 40.07
N GLU A 194 16.96 1.78 40.84
CA GLU A 194 16.08 2.95 41.03
C GLU A 194 15.83 3.68 39.69
N GLN A 195 16.90 3.97 38.95
CA GLN A 195 16.80 4.62 37.63
C GLN A 195 15.95 3.81 36.65
N ASN A 196 16.17 2.49 36.56
CA ASN A 196 15.41 1.64 35.64
C ASN A 196 13.95 1.45 36.09
N LEU A 197 13.65 1.49 37.39
CA LEU A 197 12.28 1.47 37.90
C LEU A 197 11.52 2.76 37.59
N GLN A 198 12.15 3.92 37.74
CA GLN A 198 11.54 5.20 37.37
C GLN A 198 11.23 5.24 35.87
N MET A 199 12.16 4.79 35.03
CA MET A 199 11.92 4.63 33.59
C MET A 199 10.81 3.62 33.28
N LEU A 200 10.77 2.48 34.00
CA LEU A 200 9.70 1.49 33.86
C LEU A 200 8.34 2.09 34.22
N MET A 201 8.24 2.87 35.30
CA MET A 201 7.01 3.56 35.70
C MET A 201 6.56 4.55 34.62
N SER A 202 7.47 5.39 34.11
CA SER A 202 7.16 6.34 33.03
C SER A 202 6.60 5.62 31.79
N ASN A 203 7.30 4.58 31.32
CA ASN A 203 6.89 3.84 30.12
C ASN A 203 5.53 3.14 30.29
N ILE A 204 5.25 2.60 31.48
CA ILE A 204 3.98 1.90 31.71
C ILE A 204 2.83 2.89 31.81
N GLN A 205 3.05 4.05 32.42
CA GLN A 205 2.03 5.08 32.58
C GLN A 205 1.67 5.79 31.25
N GLU A 206 2.60 5.80 30.29
CA GLU A 206 2.34 6.28 28.92
C GLU A 206 1.45 5.32 28.10
N ILE A 207 1.40 4.03 28.44
CA ILE A 207 0.72 2.99 27.63
C ILE A 207 -0.58 2.52 28.31
N ILE A 208 -0.58 2.46 29.64
CA ILE A 208 -1.65 1.90 30.44
C ILE A 208 -2.04 2.95 31.48
N ASN A 209 -3.34 3.25 31.59
CA ASN A 209 -3.88 3.78 32.83
C ASN A 209 -3.75 2.69 33.90
N LEU A 210 -2.57 2.62 34.51
CA LEU A 210 -2.25 1.68 35.57
C LEU A 210 -3.37 1.72 36.59
N ASN A 211 -3.98 0.56 36.86
CA ASN A 211 -5.01 0.49 37.89
C ASN A 211 -4.37 0.77 39.27
N GLU A 212 -5.20 1.08 40.26
CA GLU A 212 -4.72 1.42 41.61
C GLU A 212 -3.84 0.33 42.22
N GLU A 213 -4.14 -0.95 41.94
CA GLU A 213 -3.39 -2.10 42.44
C GLU A 213 -1.95 -2.18 41.91
N GLN A 214 -1.76 -1.90 40.62
CA GLN A 214 -0.43 -1.85 40.00
C GLN A 214 0.38 -0.65 40.50
N ASN A 215 -0.26 0.51 40.64
CA ASN A 215 0.38 1.69 41.24
C ASN A 215 0.82 1.44 42.68
N ALA A 216 -0.04 0.79 43.49
CA ALA A 216 0.31 0.39 44.85
C ALA A 216 1.52 -0.56 44.88
N THR A 217 1.57 -1.51 43.95
CA THR A 217 2.68 -2.47 43.81
C THR A 217 4.00 -1.78 43.43
N PHE A 218 3.97 -0.85 42.47
CA PHE A 218 5.14 -0.05 42.08
C PHE A 218 5.66 0.82 43.23
N ASN A 219 4.75 1.52 43.91
CA ASN A 219 5.10 2.36 45.04
C ASN A 219 5.68 1.53 46.22
N ALA A 220 5.15 0.34 46.45
CA ALA A 220 5.69 -0.58 47.45
C ALA A 220 7.11 -1.05 47.11
N LEU A 221 7.39 -1.34 45.84
CA LEU A 221 8.74 -1.66 45.33
C LEU A 221 9.71 -0.49 45.55
N LEU A 222 9.32 0.73 45.16
CA LEU A 222 10.14 1.93 45.29
C LEU A 222 10.50 2.22 46.75
N ASN A 223 9.50 2.14 47.64
CA ASN A 223 9.69 2.35 49.07
C ASN A 223 10.63 1.33 49.71
N ARG A 224 10.56 0.05 49.31
CA ARG A 224 11.44 -1.01 49.83
C ARG A 224 12.90 -0.81 49.40
N ILE A 225 13.13 -0.38 48.17
CA ILE A 225 14.49 -0.08 47.68
C ILE A 225 15.06 1.14 48.41
N ASN A 226 14.26 2.18 48.60
CA ASN A 226 14.64 3.37 49.35
C ASN A 226 15.04 3.05 50.80
N LEU A 227 14.31 2.16 51.46
CA LEU A 227 14.64 1.70 52.82
C LEU A 227 15.99 0.94 52.87
N THR A 228 16.28 0.15 51.84
CA THR A 228 17.55 -0.61 51.72
C THR A 228 18.74 0.33 51.49
N LYS A 229 18.58 1.38 50.67
CA LYS A 229 19.60 2.42 50.43
C LYS A 229 19.94 3.20 51.71
N ARG A 230 18.92 3.52 52.53
CA ARG A 230 19.09 4.24 53.81
C ARG A 230 19.82 3.37 54.85
N ASN A 231 19.59 2.06 54.83
CA ASN A 231 20.31 1.11 55.68
C ASN A 231 21.42 0.42 54.91
N LYS A 232 22.61 1.04 54.85
CA LYS A 232 23.82 0.50 54.19
C LYS A 232 24.21 -0.94 54.61
N ASN A 233 23.64 -1.47 55.70
CA ASN A 233 23.92 -2.81 56.25
C ASN A 233 22.81 -3.84 55.98
N TYR A 234 21.70 -3.49 55.30
CA TYR A 234 20.62 -4.44 55.04
C TYR A 234 20.85 -5.18 53.72
N ARG A 235 21.07 -6.50 53.79
CA ARG A 235 20.94 -7.39 52.63
C ARG A 235 19.46 -7.58 52.32
N ILE A 236 19.07 -7.39 51.06
CA ILE A 236 17.77 -7.85 50.57
C ILE A 236 17.76 -9.38 50.71
N SER A 237 16.75 -9.94 51.39
CA SER A 237 16.64 -11.38 51.52
C SER A 237 16.39 -12.01 50.14
N ASN A 238 16.90 -13.22 49.92
CA ASN A 238 16.58 -13.99 48.70
C ASN A 238 15.07 -14.17 48.52
N SER A 239 14.30 -14.26 49.62
CA SER A 239 12.84 -14.30 49.56
C SER A 239 12.24 -13.03 48.95
N LEU A 240 12.79 -11.86 49.26
CA LEU A 240 12.33 -10.58 48.72
C LEU A 240 12.75 -10.43 47.25
N ILE A 241 13.96 -10.87 46.87
CA ILE A 241 14.37 -10.93 45.45
C ILE A 241 13.40 -11.79 44.64
N ASN A 242 13.04 -12.97 45.16
CA ASN A 242 12.07 -13.86 44.50
C ASN A 242 10.69 -13.23 44.36
N GLN A 243 10.21 -12.49 45.36
CA GLN A 243 8.95 -11.74 45.29
C GLN A 243 8.99 -10.63 44.23
N ILE A 244 10.11 -9.90 44.13
CA ILE A 244 10.30 -8.86 43.11
C ILE A 244 10.29 -9.49 41.72
N ASN A 245 11.03 -10.58 41.52
CA ASN A 245 11.07 -11.30 40.24
C ASN A 245 9.70 -11.85 39.85
N GLN A 246 8.93 -12.41 40.79
CA GLN A 246 7.55 -12.85 40.54
C GLN A 246 6.66 -11.67 40.11
N THR A 247 6.78 -10.53 40.78
CA THR A 247 6.02 -9.31 40.46
C THR A 247 6.34 -8.81 39.06
N LEU A 248 7.63 -8.71 38.72
CA LEU A 248 8.09 -8.28 37.40
C LEU A 248 7.65 -9.26 36.30
N ASN A 249 7.65 -10.57 36.56
CA ASN A 249 7.17 -11.57 35.61
C ASN A 249 5.65 -11.49 35.40
N ASN A 250 4.87 -11.29 36.47
CA ASN A 250 3.42 -11.10 36.35
C ASN A 250 3.08 -9.84 35.56
N LEU A 251 3.81 -8.75 35.81
CA LEU A 251 3.68 -7.51 35.05
C LEU A 251 4.04 -7.73 33.57
N LYS A 252 5.16 -8.40 33.30
CA LYS A 252 5.59 -8.75 31.94
C LYS A 252 4.51 -9.54 31.20
N ASN A 253 3.92 -10.56 31.82
CA ASN A 253 2.87 -11.38 31.22
C ASN A 253 1.60 -10.56 30.89
N ARG A 254 1.18 -9.65 31.78
CA ARG A 254 0.01 -8.78 31.54
C ARG A 254 0.28 -7.77 30.43
N ILE A 255 1.48 -7.19 30.40
CA ILE A 255 1.92 -6.30 29.32
C ILE A 255 1.92 -7.08 28.00
N ASP A 256 2.51 -8.28 27.97
CA ASP A 256 2.49 -9.15 26.79
C ASP A 256 1.07 -9.45 26.29
N GLN A 257 0.14 -9.77 27.19
CA GLN A 257 -1.27 -9.99 26.83
C GLN A 257 -1.90 -8.75 26.19
N HIS A 258 -1.77 -7.59 26.84
CA HIS A 258 -2.32 -6.33 26.34
C HIS A 258 -1.77 -5.97 24.94
N PHE A 259 -0.48 -6.21 24.71
CA PHE A 259 0.16 -5.93 23.44
C PHE A 259 -0.16 -6.94 22.33
N ASN A 260 -0.35 -8.21 22.68
CA ASN A 260 -0.78 -9.21 21.72
C ASN A 260 -2.17 -8.86 21.15
N ASP A 261 -3.11 -8.47 22.01
CA ASP A 261 -4.45 -8.01 21.61
C ASP A 261 -4.39 -6.75 20.73
N TYR A 262 -3.47 -5.82 21.05
CA TYR A 262 -3.24 -4.61 20.27
C TYR A 262 -2.61 -4.91 18.89
N SER A 263 -1.66 -5.85 18.82
CA SER A 263 -0.98 -6.25 17.58
C SER A 263 -1.94 -6.91 16.58
N LEU A 264 -2.90 -7.69 17.09
CA LEU A 264 -3.91 -8.41 16.32
C LEU A 264 -5.02 -7.48 15.78
N SER A 265 -5.39 -6.44 16.52
CA SER A 265 -6.57 -5.62 16.18
C SER A 265 -6.29 -4.51 15.17
N SER A 266 -5.09 -3.91 15.18
CA SER A 266 -4.85 -2.67 14.42
C SER A 266 -3.63 -2.76 13.50
N TYR A 267 -2.41 -2.87 14.06
CA TYR A 267 -1.19 -2.84 13.26
C TYR A 267 -1.08 -4.01 12.27
N GLY A 268 -1.39 -5.23 12.70
CA GLY A 268 -1.38 -6.43 11.85
C GLY A 268 -2.30 -6.29 10.65
N ASN A 269 -3.56 -5.90 10.88
CA ASN A 269 -4.54 -5.72 9.81
C ASN A 269 -4.11 -4.69 8.76
N TYR A 270 -3.55 -3.54 9.16
CA TYR A 270 -3.09 -2.52 8.20
C TYR A 270 -1.89 -2.99 7.39
N ARG A 271 -0.92 -3.64 8.06
CA ARG A 271 0.26 -4.22 7.40
C ARG A 271 -0.14 -5.30 6.39
N ASP A 272 -1.07 -6.17 6.77
CA ASP A 272 -1.53 -7.27 5.93
C ASP A 272 -2.34 -6.76 4.73
N ASN A 273 -3.11 -5.68 4.89
CA ASN A 273 -3.77 -5.01 3.77
C ASN A 273 -2.75 -4.44 2.76
N ILE A 274 -1.69 -3.77 3.21
CA ILE A 274 -0.63 -3.26 2.33
C ILE A 274 0.12 -4.41 1.65
N ARG A 275 0.41 -5.49 2.38
CA ARG A 275 1.02 -6.71 1.81
C ARG A 275 0.14 -7.35 0.75
N LYS A 276 -1.16 -7.46 0.98
CA LYS A 276 -2.10 -7.96 -0.02
C LYS A 276 -2.04 -7.11 -1.29
N ILE A 277 -2.03 -5.78 -1.17
CA ILE A 277 -1.84 -4.89 -2.33
C ILE A 277 -0.49 -5.18 -3.01
N LEU A 278 0.61 -5.28 -2.25
CA LEU A 278 1.94 -5.60 -2.78
C LEU A 278 1.95 -6.91 -3.55
N ASP A 279 1.42 -8.00 -2.98
CA ASP A 279 1.35 -9.32 -3.62
C ASP A 279 0.51 -9.27 -4.90
N GLU A 280 -0.57 -8.48 -4.90
CA GLU A 280 -1.42 -8.31 -6.05
C GLU A 280 -0.76 -7.52 -7.19
N VAL A 281 0.12 -6.56 -6.90
CA VAL A 281 0.76 -5.68 -7.89
C VAL A 281 2.21 -6.07 -8.21
N ARG A 282 2.83 -6.96 -7.43
CA ARG A 282 4.25 -7.35 -7.56
C ARG A 282 4.61 -7.85 -8.96
N ASN A 283 3.71 -8.62 -9.55
CA ASN A 283 3.87 -9.26 -10.86
C ASN A 283 3.21 -8.47 -12.01
N GLU A 284 2.61 -7.31 -11.74
CA GLU A 284 2.00 -6.49 -12.78
C GLU A 284 3.10 -5.68 -13.48
N GLU A 285 3.38 -6.04 -14.74
CA GLU A 285 4.46 -5.44 -15.53
C GLU A 285 4.27 -3.94 -15.74
N ASN A 286 3.01 -3.50 -15.84
CA ASN A 286 2.62 -2.12 -16.10
C ASN A 286 2.51 -1.25 -14.82
N PHE A 287 2.72 -1.83 -13.64
CA PHE A 287 2.60 -1.14 -12.37
C PHE A 287 3.83 -0.29 -12.06
N ASN A 288 3.61 0.93 -11.56
CA ASN A 288 4.69 1.84 -11.25
C ASN A 288 5.62 1.29 -10.16
N ARG A 289 6.90 1.10 -10.51
CA ARG A 289 7.92 0.57 -9.57
C ARG A 289 8.18 1.52 -8.39
N SER A 290 8.01 2.83 -8.56
CA SER A 290 8.13 3.77 -7.43
C SER A 290 7.05 3.52 -6.37
N THR A 291 5.85 3.13 -6.80
CA THR A 291 4.73 2.79 -5.91
C THR A 291 5.02 1.53 -5.12
N ILE A 292 5.59 0.49 -5.73
CA ILE A 292 6.03 -0.72 -5.01
C ILE A 292 7.05 -0.37 -3.92
N ASN A 293 8.05 0.45 -4.26
CA ASN A 293 9.08 0.85 -3.30
C ASN A 293 8.50 1.68 -2.15
N HIS A 294 7.54 2.56 -2.43
CA HIS A 294 6.82 3.29 -1.40
C HIS A 294 6.06 2.34 -0.47
N LEU A 295 5.26 1.42 -1.00
CA LEU A 295 4.51 0.45 -0.20
C LEU A 295 5.42 -0.45 0.65
N LYS A 296 6.55 -0.91 0.11
CA LYS A 296 7.56 -1.67 0.85
C LYS A 296 8.14 -0.88 2.03
N SER A 297 8.45 0.41 1.80
CA SER A 297 8.95 1.29 2.86
C SER A 297 7.98 1.43 4.04
N LEU A 298 6.66 1.35 3.79
CA LEU A 298 5.63 1.43 4.84
C LEU A 298 5.60 0.20 5.76
N ILE A 299 6.01 -0.97 5.28
CA ILE A 299 5.95 -2.24 6.01
C ILE A 299 7.32 -2.78 6.45
N GLY A 300 8.39 -2.04 6.15
CA GLY A 300 9.77 -2.37 6.53
C GLY A 300 10.39 -3.51 5.72
N GLU A 301 10.06 -3.60 4.43
CA GLU A 301 10.66 -4.53 3.44
C GLU A 301 11.62 -3.82 2.48
#